data_AF-A0A419A9N3-F1
#
_entry.id   AF-A0A419A9N3-F1
#
_cell.length_a   1.000
_cell.length_b   1.000
_cell.length_c   1.000
_cell.angle_alpha   90.00
_cell.angle_beta   90.00
_cell.angle_gamma   90.00
#
_symmetry.space_group_name_H-M   'P 1'
#
loop_
_entity.id
_entity.type
_entity.pdbx_description
1 polymer ?
#
loop_
_entity_poly.entity_id
_entity_poly.type
_entity_poly.pdbx_seq_one_letter_code
_entity_poly.pdbx_strand_id
1 'polypeptide(L)' 'MADKDQGAVWGTVMLAGAQMVEWRIEGADEPVEGTDLRSFFRAMADRSEGREAAIRVSFLVKC' A
#
# COMPACT_ATOMS: atom_id res chain seq x y z
N MET A 1 -5.19 -25.55 -16.15
CA MET A 1 -5.43 -24.09 -16.02
C MET A 1 -4.49 -23.60 -14.93
N ALA A 2 -3.41 -22.92 -15.28
CA ALA A 2 -2.59 -22.21 -14.30
C ALA A 2 -3.26 -20.86 -14.11
N ASP A 3 -3.86 -20.65 -12.95
CA ASP A 3 -4.42 -19.37 -12.52
C ASP A 3 -3.24 -18.38 -12.46
N LYS A 4 -3.11 -17.55 -13.50
CA LYS A 4 -2.06 -16.53 -13.60
C LYS A 4 -2.55 -15.31 -12.83
N ASP A 5 -1.78 -14.94 -11.80
CA ASP A 5 -1.77 -13.60 -11.21
C ASP A 5 -3.03 -13.09 -10.51
N GLN A 6 -3.50 -13.79 -9.47
CA GLN A 6 -4.05 -13.07 -8.32
C GLN A 6 -2.91 -12.54 -7.43
N GLY A 7 -2.00 -11.77 -8.03
CA GLY A 7 -0.78 -11.30 -7.39
C GLY A 7 -1.04 -10.55 -6.09
N ALA A 8 -0.12 -10.70 -5.13
CA ALA A 8 -0.21 -10.01 -3.85
C ALA A 8 -0.27 -8.48 -4.04
N VAL A 9 -1.08 -7.81 -3.23
CA VAL A 9 -1.21 -6.35 -3.18
C VAL A 9 -0.17 -5.80 -2.21
N TRP A 10 0.61 -4.81 -2.67
CA TRP A 10 1.70 -4.23 -1.87
C TRP A 10 1.39 -2.76 -1.59
N GLY A 11 1.15 -2.42 -0.32
CA GLY A 11 1.03 -1.05 0.13
C GLY A 11 2.34 -0.55 0.74
N THR A 12 3.00 0.43 0.11
CA THR A 12 4.13 1.12 0.71
C THR A 12 3.66 2.44 1.31
N VAL A 13 3.98 2.67 2.58
CA VAL A 13 3.72 3.93 3.28
C VAL A 13 5.03 4.51 3.83
N MET A 14 5.24 5.81 3.61
CA MET A 14 6.39 6.54 4.13
C MET A 14 5.97 7.47 5.28
N LEU A 15 6.67 7.33 6.41
CA LEU A 15 6.46 8.11 7.63
C LEU A 15 7.70 8.95 7.92
N ALA A 16 7.54 10.27 8.06
CA ALA A 16 8.59 11.17 8.55
C ALA A 16 8.28 11.55 9.99
N GLY A 17 9.02 10.98 10.94
CA GLY A 17 8.66 11.06 12.36
C GLY A 17 7.28 10.47 12.62
N ALA A 18 6.36 11.26 13.20
CA ALA A 18 4.97 10.86 13.48
C ALA A 18 3.97 11.23 12.36
N GLN A 19 4.44 11.85 11.27
CA GLN A 19 3.59 12.31 10.17
C GLN A 19 3.79 11.42 8.95
N MET A 20 2.69 10.99 8.34
CA MET A 20 2.75 10.30 7.06
C MET A 20 3.01 11.29 5.94
N VAL A 21 3.86 10.89 5.00
CA VAL A 21 4.29 11.73 3.87
C VAL A 21 3.49 11.36 2.63
N GLU A 22 3.58 10.08 2.25
CA GLU A 22 3.00 9.55 1.02
C GLU A 22 2.87 8.02 1.12
N TRP A 23 1.99 7.46 0.31
CA TRP A 23 1.86 6.02 0.12
C TRP A 23 1.52 5.68 -1.33
N ARG A 24 1.80 4.44 -1.70
CA ARG A 24 1.51 3.85 -2.99
C ARG A 24 1.08 2.39 -2.82
N ILE A 25 0.06 1.96 -3.56
CA ILE A 25 -0.43 0.58 -3.59
C ILE A 25 -0.22 0.01 -4.98
N GLU A 26 0.44 -1.14 -5.05
CA GLU A 26 0.82 -1.86 -6.27
C GLU A 26 0.20 -3.27 -6.27
N GLY A 27 0.19 -3.94 -7.42
CA GLY A 27 -0.42 -5.28 -7.57
C GLY A 27 -1.91 -5.26 -7.90
N ALA A 28 -2.45 -4.08 -8.25
CA ALA A 28 -3.76 -3.93 -8.88
C ALA A 28 -3.60 -3.28 -10.27
N ASP A 29 -4.65 -3.31 -11.10
CA ASP A 29 -4.57 -2.90 -12.53
C ASP A 29 -3.87 -1.55 -12.73
N GLU A 30 -4.21 -0.57 -11.90
CA GLU A 30 -3.53 0.71 -11.81
C GLU A 30 -3.03 0.99 -10.38
N PRO A 31 -1.79 1.51 -10.22
CA PRO A 31 -1.28 1.91 -8.92
C PRO A 31 -2.06 3.10 -8.37
N VAL A 32 -2.25 3.10 -7.05
CA VAL A 32 -2.98 4.17 -6.33
C VAL A 32 -2.04 4.83 -5.34
N GLU A 33 -2.09 6.16 -5.27
CA GLU A 33 -1.22 6.96 -4.41
C GLU A 33 -2.03 7.92 -3.55
N GLY A 34 -1.46 8.36 -2.42
CA GLY A 34 -2.08 9.35 -1.56
C GLY A 34 -1.18 9.79 -0.40
N THR A 35 -1.71 10.68 0.45
CA THR A 35 -0.91 11.37 1.48
C THR A 35 -1.57 11.37 2.87
N ASP A 36 -2.71 10.69 3.06
CA ASP A 36 -3.30 10.46 4.38
C ASP A 36 -3.49 8.96 4.74
N LEU A 37 -3.27 8.61 6.01
CA LEU A 37 -3.18 7.22 6.48
C LEU A 37 -4.54 6.51 6.45
N ARG A 38 -5.63 7.26 6.59
CA ARG A 38 -6.99 6.69 6.53
C ARG A 38 -7.30 6.22 5.11
N SER A 39 -7.00 7.04 4.10
CA SER A 39 -7.16 6.67 2.70
C SER A 39 -6.24 5.53 2.30
N PHE A 40 -5.03 5.43 2.87
CA PHE A 40 -4.17 4.26 2.68
C PHE A 40 -4.85 2.96 3.12
N PHE A 41 -5.33 2.88 4.37
CA PHE A 41 -5.97 1.66 4.87
C PHE A 41 -7.25 1.31 4.11
N ARG A 42 -8.03 2.33 3.72
CA ARG A 42 -9.24 2.12 2.90
C ARG A 42 -8.88 1.56 1.53
N ALA A 43 -7.92 2.18 0.83
CA ALA A 43 -7.48 1.73 -0.48
C ALA A 43 -6.83 0.34 -0.43
N MET A 44 -6.10 0.02 0.65
CA MET A 44 -5.55 -1.32 0.87
C MET A 44 -6.67 -2.34 1.06
N ALA A 45 -7.67 -2.06 1.89
CA ALA A 45 -8.80 -2.97 2.10
C ALA A 45 -9.55 -3.23 0.77
N ASP A 46 -9.89 -2.16 0.05
CA ASP A 46 -10.62 -2.21 -1.22
C ASP A 46 -9.83 -2.99 -2.29
N ARG A 47 -8.51 -2.82 -2.35
CA ARG A 47 -7.67 -3.52 -3.34
C ARG A 47 -7.31 -4.95 -2.90
N SER A 48 -7.23 -5.24 -1.62
CA SER A 48 -6.89 -6.58 -1.12
C SER A 48 -8.02 -7.59 -1.17
N GLU A 49 -9.23 -7.22 -1.61
CA GLU A 49 -10.36 -8.15 -1.63
C GLU A 49 -10.05 -9.40 -2.47
N GLY A 50 -10.11 -10.57 -1.83
CA GLY A 50 -9.77 -11.85 -2.44
C GLY A 50 -8.27 -12.11 -2.68
N ARG A 51 -7.38 -11.23 -2.20
CA ARG A 51 -5.93 -11.29 -2.45
C ARG A 51 -5.11 -11.20 -1.18
N GLU A 52 -3.90 -11.76 -1.22
CA GLU A 52 -2.91 -11.52 -0.17
C GLU A 52 -2.46 -10.06 -0.20
N ALA A 53 -2.33 -9.42 0.97
CA ALA A 53 -1.91 -8.04 1.09
C ALA A 53 -0.73 -7.90 2.05
N ALA A 54 0.30 -7.17 1.60
CA ALA A 54 1.50 -6.89 2.37
C ALA A 54 1.70 -5.38 2.50
N ILE A 55 2.09 -4.94 3.70
CA ILE A 55 2.36 -3.53 4.00
C ILE A 55 3.85 -3.35 4.25
N ARG A 56 4.48 -2.45 3.51
CA ARG A 56 5.84 -1.97 3.74
C ARG A 56 5.78 -0.58 4.38
N VAL A 57 6.34 -0.45 5.57
CA VAL A 57 6.43 0.83 6.27
C VAL A 57 7.87 1.32 6.22
N SER A 58 8.08 2.50 5.62
CA SER A 58 9.40 3.16 5.56
C SER A 58 9.41 4.34 6.51
N PHE A 59 10.36 4.35 7.45
CA PHE A 59 10.52 5.45 8.41
C PHE A 59 11.69 6.35 8.00
N LEU A 60 11.39 7.61 7.70
CA LEU A 60 12.36 8.67 7.58
C LEU A 60 12.67 9.22 8.97
N VAL A 61 13.86 8.88 9.48
CA VAL A 61 14.42 9.44 10.70
C VAL A 61 15.35 10.59 10.30
N LYS A 62 15.00 11.82 10.68
CA LYS A 62 15.93 12.96 10.55
C LYS A 62 16.97 12.83 11.67
N CYS A 63 18.23 12.59 11.30
CA CYS A 63 19.38 12.70 12.18
C CYS A 63 19.89 14.16 12.22
#